data_AF-A0A3P7JK26-F1
#
_entry.id   AF-A0A3P7JK26-F1
#
_cell.length_a   1.000
_cell.length_b   1.000
_cell.length_c   1.000
_cell.angle_alpha   90.00
_cell.angle_beta   90.00
_cell.angle_gamma   90.00
#
_symmetry.space_group_name_H-M   'P 1'
#
loop_
_entity.id
_entity.type
_entity.pdbx_description
1 polymer ?
#
loop_
_entity_poly.entity_id
_entity_poly.type
_entity_poly.pdbx_seq_one_letter_code
_entity_poly.pdbx_strand_id
1 'polypeptide(L)'
;MWEKARFMNRYYGMQEMYENKQDGEEWNMPKDRDPFYEAPDSKGFLGSAIVFLQPLAYLMDSEETYPIVDFTGEELGELSVQLSPCNSSGKELIGDYVNDPQELIGKNYGFMVKIQTARGLPRRIDKSSCKYRFFDGKEVNTALVSGSSPSYLHEQTFQYKSVSSELADYLLNSNLWITLWGTQRARHSHTQDANRRPSITSTEARRPPRKKKIVKKAKNRDINGESDIKIPRKAKENRETRTNDATIVLKKAKELEEVDLKLAG
;
A
#
# COMPACT_ATOMS: atom_id res chain seq x y z
N MET A 1 11.92 5.78 7.02
CA MET A 1 13.20 5.20 7.51
C MET A 1 14.21 5.19 6.37
N TRP A 2 15.51 5.39 6.65
CA TRP A 2 16.57 5.45 5.62
C TRP A 2 17.33 4.13 5.53
N GLU A 3 17.84 3.82 4.33
CA GLU A 3 18.82 2.75 4.17
C GLU A 3 20.09 3.07 4.95
N LYS A 4 20.81 2.04 5.41
CA LYS A 4 22.00 2.17 6.26
C LYS A 4 23.01 3.16 5.70
N ALA A 5 23.37 3.05 4.42
CA ALA A 5 24.36 3.94 3.80
C ALA A 5 23.90 5.41 3.84
N ARG A 6 22.64 5.66 3.48
CA ARG A 6 22.06 7.01 3.51
C ARG A 6 21.98 7.56 4.94
N PHE A 7 21.62 6.71 5.90
CA PHE A 7 21.59 7.07 7.31
C PHE A 7 22.99 7.44 7.82
N MET A 8 24.00 6.61 7.56
CA MET A 8 25.37 6.87 8.01
C MET A 8 25.91 8.18 7.41
N ASN A 9 25.69 8.42 6.11
CA ASN A 9 26.12 9.66 5.46
C ASN A 9 25.48 10.89 6.12
N ARG A 10 24.17 10.83 6.42
CA ARG A 10 23.48 11.92 7.11
C ARG A 10 23.93 12.06 8.56
N TYR A 11 24.17 10.95 9.27
CA TYR A 11 24.68 10.94 10.63
C TYR A 11 26.02 11.66 10.74
N TYR A 12 26.97 11.36 9.85
CA TYR A 12 28.25 12.05 9.83
C TYR A 12 28.09 13.54 9.52
N GLY A 13 27.25 13.90 8.56
CA GLY A 13 26.95 15.32 8.30
C GLY A 13 26.31 16.03 9.49
N MET A 14 25.42 15.36 10.24
CA MET A 14 24.83 15.92 11.46
C MET A 14 25.88 16.15 12.54
N GLN A 15 26.83 15.22 12.69
CA GLN A 15 27.92 15.32 13.65
C GLN A 15 28.88 16.46 13.30
N GLU A 16 29.30 16.55 12.03
CA GLU A 16 30.14 17.64 11.52
C GLU A 16 29.48 19.01 11.75
N MET A 17 28.17 19.12 11.46
CA MET A 17 27.44 20.36 11.76
C MET A 17 27.42 20.71 13.24
N TYR A 18 27.31 19.71 14.12
CA TYR A 18 27.30 19.93 15.56
C TYR A 18 28.67 20.42 16.04
N GLU A 19 29.75 19.80 15.58
CA GLU A 19 31.14 20.19 15.88
C GLU A 19 31.43 21.62 15.40
N ASN A 20 31.13 21.93 14.14
CA ASN A 20 31.30 23.27 13.58
C ASN A 20 30.51 24.33 14.36
N LYS A 21 29.31 23.97 14.85
CA LYS A 21 28.51 24.87 15.68
C LYS A 21 29.14 25.13 17.05
N GLN A 22 29.80 24.14 17.64
CA GLN A 22 30.57 24.32 18.87
C GLN A 22 31.78 25.24 18.65
N ASP A 23 32.40 25.17 17.48
CA ASP A 23 33.53 26.01 17.08
C ASP A 23 33.13 27.44 16.64
N GLY A 24 31.83 27.75 16.66
CA GLY A 24 31.29 29.09 16.41
C GLY A 24 30.86 29.37 14.98
N GLU A 25 30.84 28.36 14.10
CA GLU A 25 30.32 28.52 12.74
C GLU A 25 28.79 28.68 12.71
N GLU A 26 28.29 29.34 11.67
CA GLU A 26 26.86 29.52 11.47
C GLU A 26 26.21 28.29 10.83
N TRP A 27 24.96 28.06 11.21
CA TRP A 27 24.17 26.92 10.77
C TRP A 27 23.52 27.21 9.41
N ASN A 28 24.36 27.46 8.40
CA ASN A 28 23.91 27.86 7.07
C ASN A 28 24.58 26.99 6.00
N MET A 29 23.90 25.90 5.64
CA MET A 29 24.37 24.96 4.63
C MET A 29 23.38 24.89 3.46
N PRO A 30 23.88 24.78 2.21
CA PRO A 30 23.02 24.47 1.07
C PRO A 30 22.21 23.20 1.28
N LYS A 31 20.97 23.15 0.76
CA LYS A 31 20.03 22.02 0.93
C LYS A 31 20.58 20.67 0.49
N ASP A 32 21.48 20.66 -0.48
CA ASP A 32 22.17 19.47 -1.00
C ASP A 32 23.20 18.88 -0.03
N ARG A 33 23.73 19.70 0.89
CA ARG A 33 24.68 19.25 1.92
C ARG A 33 24.03 19.16 3.31
N ASP A 34 22.87 19.77 3.51
CA ASP A 34 22.12 19.71 4.76
C ASP A 34 21.63 18.26 5.07
N PRO A 35 22.14 17.62 6.14
CA PRO A 35 21.77 16.24 6.48
C PRO A 35 20.35 16.13 7.04
N PHE A 36 19.72 17.24 7.43
CA PHE A 36 18.34 17.32 7.90
C PHE A 36 17.35 17.56 6.75
N TYR A 37 17.81 18.04 5.60
CA TYR A 37 16.95 18.28 4.45
C TYR A 37 16.65 16.98 3.68
N GLU A 38 15.37 16.77 3.35
CA GLU A 38 14.91 15.70 2.48
C GLU A 38 14.03 16.27 1.38
N ALA A 39 14.44 16.05 0.13
CA ALA A 39 13.67 16.51 -1.02
C ALA A 39 12.31 15.78 -1.06
N PRO A 40 11.20 16.45 -1.44
CA PRO A 40 9.87 15.83 -1.43
C PRO A 40 9.72 14.58 -2.30
N ASP A 41 10.58 14.45 -3.32
CA ASP A 41 10.67 13.31 -4.24
C ASP A 41 11.60 12.20 -3.73
N SER A 42 12.18 12.35 -2.54
CA SER A 42 13.00 11.31 -1.92
C SER A 42 12.16 10.09 -1.58
N LYS A 43 12.60 8.92 -2.05
CA LYS A 43 11.97 7.65 -1.72
C LYS A 43 12.34 7.24 -0.29
N GLY A 44 11.34 7.00 0.53
CA GLY A 44 11.48 6.43 1.86
C GLY A 44 10.83 5.07 1.96
N PHE A 45 11.29 4.27 2.91
CA PHE A 45 10.58 3.05 3.33
C PHE A 45 9.22 3.43 3.92
N LEU A 46 8.16 2.78 3.43
CA LEU A 46 6.78 3.01 3.85
C LEU A 46 6.28 1.86 4.73
N GLY A 47 6.50 0.61 4.32
CA GLY A 47 6.06 -0.58 5.04
C GLY A 47 6.50 -1.86 4.36
N SER A 48 6.02 -3.00 4.83
CA SER A 48 6.33 -4.31 4.26
C SER A 48 5.14 -5.26 4.33
N ALA A 49 5.04 -6.15 3.34
CA ALA A 49 4.14 -7.29 3.32
C ALA A 49 4.97 -8.59 3.39
N ILE A 50 4.50 -9.54 4.19
CA ILE A 50 5.13 -10.86 4.36
C ILE A 50 4.25 -11.86 3.59
N VAL A 51 4.83 -12.47 2.56
CA VAL A 51 4.14 -13.40 1.65
C VAL A 51 4.58 -14.82 1.98
N PHE A 52 3.63 -15.73 2.17
CA PHE A 52 3.92 -17.14 2.46
C PHE A 52 4.35 -17.87 1.19
N LEU A 53 5.51 -18.51 1.22
CA LEU A 53 6.05 -19.24 0.06
C LEU A 53 5.63 -20.70 0.02
N GLN A 54 5.07 -21.21 1.12
CA GLN A 54 4.73 -22.61 1.30
C GLN A 54 3.94 -23.24 0.13
N PRO A 55 2.97 -22.56 -0.53
CA PRO A 55 2.28 -23.13 -1.68
C PRO A 55 3.22 -23.59 -2.81
N LEU A 56 4.30 -22.84 -3.06
CA LEU A 56 5.29 -23.16 -4.09
C LEU A 56 6.10 -24.43 -3.77
N ALA A 57 6.27 -24.75 -2.49
CA ALA A 57 6.95 -25.98 -2.06
C ALA A 57 6.17 -27.24 -2.48
N TYR A 58 4.87 -27.11 -2.73
CA TYR A 58 3.98 -28.18 -3.21
C TYR A 58 3.60 -28.02 -4.69
N LEU A 59 4.27 -27.11 -5.42
CA LEU A 59 3.94 -26.72 -6.79
C LEU A 59 2.48 -26.26 -6.94
N MET A 60 1.94 -25.60 -5.93
CA MET A 60 0.64 -24.94 -5.99
C MET A 60 0.81 -23.46 -6.33
N ASP A 61 -0.07 -22.96 -7.18
CA ASP A 61 -0.25 -21.52 -7.35
C ASP A 61 -1.06 -20.92 -6.19
N SER A 62 -0.80 -19.65 -5.90
CA SER A 62 -1.52 -18.90 -4.85
C SER A 62 -1.73 -17.47 -5.30
N GLU A 63 -2.96 -16.97 -5.19
CA GLU A 63 -3.30 -15.56 -5.39
C GLU A 63 -3.96 -15.03 -4.12
N GLU A 64 -3.25 -14.18 -3.38
CA GLU A 64 -3.66 -13.72 -2.06
C GLU A 64 -3.39 -12.22 -1.88
N THR A 65 -4.07 -11.65 -0.88
CA THR A 65 -3.87 -10.26 -0.45
C THR A 65 -3.20 -10.22 0.91
N TYR A 66 -2.09 -9.49 1.01
CA TYR A 66 -1.27 -9.40 2.22
C TYR A 66 -1.30 -7.99 2.81
N PRO A 67 -1.45 -7.83 4.14
CA PRO A 67 -1.39 -6.52 4.77
C PRO A 67 0.00 -5.90 4.62
N ILE A 68 0.02 -4.62 4.28
CA ILE A 68 1.22 -3.79 4.24
C ILE A 68 1.32 -3.11 5.59
N VAL A 69 2.29 -3.51 6.40
CA VAL A 69 2.46 -3.01 7.77
C VAL A 69 3.65 -2.05 7.82
N ASP A 70 3.47 -0.91 8.47
CA ASP A 70 4.57 0.05 8.68
C ASP A 70 5.45 -0.30 9.88
N PHE A 71 6.47 0.53 10.14
CA PHE A 71 7.41 0.28 11.24
C PHE A 71 6.79 0.38 12.65
N THR A 72 5.58 0.96 12.76
CA THR A 72 4.83 1.06 14.02
C THR A 72 3.91 -0.13 14.24
N GLY A 73 3.74 -0.99 13.24
CA GLY A 73 2.78 -2.09 13.26
C GLY A 73 1.40 -1.69 12.73
N GLU A 74 1.22 -0.48 12.22
CA GLU A 74 -0.04 -0.05 11.63
C GLU A 74 -0.17 -0.55 10.18
N GLU A 75 -1.35 -1.02 9.82
CA GLU A 75 -1.68 -1.41 8.46
C GLU A 75 -1.89 -0.16 7.58
N LEU A 76 -1.13 -0.08 6.49
CA LEU A 76 -1.24 0.96 5.48
C LEU A 76 -2.24 0.59 4.38
N GLY A 77 -2.50 -0.70 4.18
CA GLY A 77 -3.34 -1.20 3.09
C GLY A 77 -2.97 -2.65 2.76
N GLU A 78 -3.39 -3.12 1.59
CA GLU A 78 -3.24 -4.51 1.18
C GLU A 78 -2.48 -4.62 -0.14
N LEU A 79 -1.61 -5.62 -0.27
CA LEU A 79 -0.86 -5.94 -1.49
C LEU A 79 -1.38 -7.24 -2.10
N SER A 80 -1.87 -7.19 -3.34
CA SER A 80 -2.23 -8.38 -4.11
C SER A 80 -0.99 -9.00 -4.75
N VAL A 81 -0.69 -10.24 -4.38
CA VAL A 81 0.46 -11.00 -4.87
C VAL A 81 -0.01 -12.37 -5.36
N GLN A 82 0.48 -12.76 -6.53
CA GLN A 82 0.29 -14.09 -7.08
C GLN A 82 1.65 -14.79 -7.20
N LEU A 83 1.70 -16.04 -6.74
CA LEU A 83 2.84 -16.93 -6.87
C LEU A 83 2.44 -18.11 -7.75
N SER A 84 3.29 -18.48 -8.70
CA SER A 84 3.04 -19.63 -9.56
C SER A 84 4.33 -20.42 -9.82
N PRO A 85 4.33 -21.75 -9.68
CA PRO A 85 5.42 -22.57 -10.20
C PRO A 85 5.42 -22.54 -11.74
N CYS A 86 6.59 -22.67 -12.33
CA CYS A 86 6.81 -22.61 -13.77
C CYS A 86 7.72 -23.75 -14.22
N ASN A 87 7.64 -24.11 -15.49
CA ASN A 87 8.64 -24.96 -16.12
C ASN A 87 9.87 -24.16 -16.56
N SER A 88 10.86 -24.86 -17.10
CA SER A 88 12.10 -24.29 -17.65
C SER A 88 11.90 -23.27 -18.77
N SER A 89 10.73 -23.27 -19.41
CA SER A 89 10.36 -22.33 -20.48
C SER A 89 9.63 -21.10 -19.92
N GLY A 90 9.43 -21.00 -18.60
CA GLY A 90 8.71 -19.90 -17.94
C GLY A 90 7.19 -20.00 -18.04
N LYS A 91 6.64 -21.13 -18.50
CA LYS A 91 5.20 -21.36 -18.52
C LYS A 91 4.75 -21.90 -17.16
N GLU A 92 3.66 -21.35 -16.64
CA GLU A 92 3.05 -21.80 -15.38
C GLU A 92 2.70 -23.29 -15.43
N LEU A 93 2.99 -23.98 -14.33
CA LEU A 93 2.61 -25.37 -14.10
C LEU A 93 1.24 -25.39 -13.42
N ILE A 94 0.33 -26.21 -13.94
CA ILE A 94 -1.05 -26.34 -13.42
C ILE A 94 -1.33 -27.82 -13.27
N GLY A 95 -1.66 -28.26 -12.05
CA GLY A 95 -2.02 -29.65 -11.77
C GLY A 95 -0.84 -30.60 -11.51
N ASP A 96 0.41 -30.11 -11.55
CA ASP A 96 1.63 -30.89 -11.31
C ASP A 96 2.06 -30.86 -9.83
N TYR A 97 1.11 -30.99 -8.91
CA TYR A 97 1.36 -30.89 -7.47
C TYR A 97 2.23 -32.05 -6.96
N VAL A 98 3.00 -31.80 -5.90
CA VAL A 98 3.75 -32.82 -5.17
C VAL A 98 3.22 -32.98 -3.76
N ASN A 99 3.35 -34.18 -3.17
CA ASN A 99 2.92 -34.42 -1.78
C ASN A 99 4.06 -34.13 -0.80
N ASP A 100 5.30 -34.31 -1.21
CA ASP A 100 6.49 -34.01 -0.42
C ASP A 100 7.35 -32.95 -1.14
N PRO A 101 7.62 -31.79 -0.51
CA PRO A 101 8.52 -30.77 -1.05
C PRO A 101 9.93 -31.28 -1.41
N GLN A 102 10.40 -32.37 -0.78
CA GLN A 102 11.69 -32.97 -1.12
C GLN A 102 11.72 -33.52 -2.56
N GLU A 103 10.56 -33.84 -3.15
CA GLU A 103 10.46 -34.27 -4.55
C GLU A 103 10.89 -33.19 -5.55
N LEU A 104 10.96 -31.91 -5.13
CA LEU A 104 11.46 -30.83 -5.97
C LEU A 104 12.96 -30.96 -6.21
N ILE A 105 13.71 -31.47 -5.23
CA ILE A 105 15.17 -31.44 -5.22
C ILE A 105 15.72 -32.20 -6.42
N GLY A 106 16.69 -31.60 -7.10
CA GLY A 106 17.30 -32.19 -8.29
C GLY A 106 16.56 -31.86 -9.60
N LYS A 107 15.27 -31.50 -9.55
CA LYS A 107 14.45 -31.19 -10.74
C LYS A 107 14.57 -29.73 -11.18
N ASN A 108 14.22 -29.46 -12.44
CA ASN A 108 14.23 -28.13 -13.02
C ASN A 108 12.86 -27.46 -12.85
N TYR A 109 12.84 -26.36 -12.11
CA TYR A 109 11.63 -25.58 -11.89
C TYR A 109 11.94 -24.09 -11.95
N GLY A 110 10.94 -23.32 -12.37
CA GLY A 110 10.88 -21.89 -12.19
C GLY A 110 9.83 -21.52 -11.16
N PHE A 111 9.96 -20.34 -10.57
CA PHE A 111 8.98 -19.75 -9.67
C PHE A 111 8.72 -18.32 -10.09
N MET A 112 7.45 -17.96 -10.27
CA MET A 112 7.02 -16.65 -10.72
C MET A 112 6.39 -15.89 -9.56
N VAL A 113 6.81 -14.63 -9.40
CA VAL A 113 6.24 -13.69 -8.45
C VAL A 113 5.58 -12.57 -9.25
N LYS A 114 4.27 -12.43 -9.10
CA LYS A 114 3.50 -11.32 -9.66
C LYS A 114 3.02 -10.40 -8.56
N ILE A 115 3.32 -9.12 -8.67
CA ILE A 115 2.80 -8.08 -7.78
C ILE A 115 1.77 -7.28 -8.59
N GLN A 116 0.49 -7.52 -8.32
CA GLN A 116 -0.59 -7.00 -9.15
C GLN A 116 -0.89 -5.54 -8.80
N THR A 117 -1.40 -5.31 -7.58
CA THR A 117 -1.88 -4.00 -7.10
C THR A 117 -1.63 -3.85 -5.61
N ALA A 118 -1.52 -2.62 -5.12
CA ALA A 118 -1.82 -2.31 -3.72
C ALA A 118 -3.17 -1.59 -3.62
N ARG A 119 -3.84 -1.70 -2.48
CA ARG A 119 -5.13 -1.05 -2.21
C ARG A 119 -5.10 -0.41 -0.82
N GLY A 120 -5.84 0.67 -0.65
CA GLY A 120 -6.05 1.29 0.67
C GLY A 120 -4.89 2.15 1.17
N LEU A 121 -3.84 2.37 0.38
CA LEU A 121 -2.68 3.16 0.82
C LEU A 121 -3.08 4.57 1.28
N PRO A 122 -2.49 5.10 2.37
CA PRO A 122 -2.89 6.40 2.91
C PRO A 122 -2.64 7.53 1.92
N ARG A 123 -3.53 8.52 1.88
CA ARG A 123 -3.46 9.67 0.96
C ARG A 123 -2.18 10.52 1.05
N ARG A 124 -1.41 10.36 2.14
CA ARG A 124 -0.09 10.98 2.31
C ARG A 124 0.97 10.38 1.40
N ILE A 125 0.82 9.12 0.97
CA ILE A 125 1.70 8.47 0.01
C ILE A 125 1.32 8.99 -1.38
N ASP A 126 2.28 9.58 -2.08
CA ASP A 126 2.06 10.10 -3.43
C ASP A 126 2.31 9.01 -4.48
N LYS A 127 3.50 8.40 -4.40
CA LYS A 127 3.94 7.32 -5.28
C LYS A 127 4.52 6.19 -4.46
N SER A 128 4.40 4.97 -4.97
CA SER A 128 4.95 3.78 -4.33
C SER A 128 5.52 2.78 -5.35
N SER A 129 6.43 1.93 -4.89
CA SER A 129 7.08 0.84 -5.62
C SER A 129 7.39 -0.28 -4.64
N CYS A 130 7.38 -1.52 -5.10
CA CYS A 130 7.75 -2.68 -4.31
C CYS A 130 9.20 -3.10 -4.57
N LYS A 131 9.84 -3.64 -3.54
CA LYS A 131 11.23 -4.09 -3.55
C LYS A 131 11.35 -5.41 -2.77
N TYR A 132 11.91 -6.43 -3.40
CA TYR A 132 12.02 -7.77 -2.81
C TYR A 132 13.22 -8.54 -3.36
N ARG A 133 13.56 -9.65 -2.70
CA ARG A 133 14.58 -10.59 -3.16
C ARG A 133 14.05 -12.00 -2.98
N PHE A 134 14.08 -12.80 -4.04
CA PHE A 134 13.65 -14.19 -3.98
C PHE A 134 14.88 -15.09 -3.84
N PHE A 135 14.94 -15.85 -2.75
CA PHE A 135 16.05 -16.77 -2.44
C PHE A 135 17.43 -16.10 -2.60
N ASP A 136 18.32 -16.70 -3.40
CA ASP A 136 19.68 -16.26 -3.74
C ASP A 136 19.74 -15.24 -4.89
N GLY A 137 18.58 -14.82 -5.39
CA GLY A 137 18.46 -13.90 -6.51
C GLY A 137 18.92 -12.48 -6.20
N LYS A 138 19.02 -11.67 -7.27
CA LYS A 138 19.21 -10.22 -7.12
C LYS A 138 17.93 -9.58 -6.62
N GLU A 139 18.12 -8.42 -6.00
CA GLU A 139 17.01 -7.58 -5.57
C GLU A 139 16.24 -7.02 -6.78
N VAL A 140 14.92 -7.13 -6.73
CA VAL A 140 13.98 -6.72 -7.77
C VAL A 140 13.22 -5.50 -7.28
N ASN A 141 13.02 -4.52 -8.17
CA ASN A 141 12.27 -3.31 -7.89
C ASN A 141 11.20 -3.11 -8.97
N THR A 142 9.97 -2.80 -8.56
CA THR A 142 8.89 -2.48 -9.49
C THR A 142 8.98 -1.03 -9.96
N ALA A 143 8.21 -0.69 -10.99
CA ALA A 143 7.99 0.70 -11.37
C ALA A 143 7.37 1.52 -10.22
N LEU A 144 7.69 2.81 -10.19
CA LEU A 144 7.13 3.77 -9.24
C LEU A 144 5.77 4.28 -9.76
N VAL A 145 4.69 3.99 -9.04
CA VAL A 145 3.31 4.24 -9.46
C VAL A 145 2.60 5.17 -8.48
N SER A 146 1.87 6.14 -8.99
CA SER A 146 1.10 7.10 -8.18
C SER A 146 -0.25 6.56 -7.73
N GLY A 147 -0.72 7.02 -6.57
CA GLY A 147 -2.11 6.81 -6.12
C GLY A 147 -2.26 5.91 -4.89
N SER A 148 -3.47 5.90 -4.33
CA SER A 148 -3.83 5.10 -3.15
C SER A 148 -4.10 3.62 -3.46
N SER A 149 -4.33 3.31 -4.73
CA SER A 149 -4.53 1.95 -5.23
C SER A 149 -3.69 1.70 -6.49
N PRO A 150 -2.35 1.72 -6.37
CA PRO A 150 -1.46 1.59 -7.52
C PRO A 150 -1.54 0.21 -8.15
N SER A 151 -1.46 0.15 -9.48
CA SER A 151 -1.33 -1.08 -10.24
C SER A 151 0.12 -1.24 -10.67
N TYR A 152 0.82 -2.22 -10.10
CA TYR A 152 2.23 -2.46 -10.40
C TYR A 152 2.40 -3.33 -11.64
N LEU A 153 1.47 -4.27 -11.88
CA LEU A 153 1.50 -5.22 -12.99
C LEU A 153 2.89 -5.82 -13.21
N HIS A 154 3.58 -6.12 -12.10
CA HIS A 154 4.95 -6.59 -12.12
C HIS A 154 4.96 -8.10 -12.15
N GLU A 155 5.81 -8.68 -12.99
CA GLU A 155 6.00 -10.12 -13.12
C GLU A 155 7.51 -10.40 -13.21
N GLN A 156 7.98 -11.33 -12.39
CA GLN A 156 9.35 -11.81 -12.46
C GLN A 156 9.40 -13.32 -12.22
N THR A 157 10.07 -14.03 -13.13
CA THR A 157 10.32 -15.46 -13.02
C THR A 157 11.77 -15.71 -12.60
N PHE A 158 11.94 -16.65 -11.67
CA PHE A 158 13.21 -17.14 -11.16
C PHE A 158 13.37 -18.60 -11.58
N GLN A 159 14.36 -18.89 -12.42
CA GLN A 159 14.56 -20.20 -13.03
C GLN A 159 15.71 -20.96 -12.39
N TYR A 160 15.48 -22.21 -11.98
CA TYR A 160 16.45 -23.06 -11.32
C TYR A 160 16.62 -24.37 -12.10
N LYS A 161 17.80 -24.56 -12.69
CA LYS A 161 18.13 -25.78 -13.44
C LYS A 161 17.97 -27.05 -12.60
N SER A 162 18.27 -26.93 -11.31
CA SER A 162 18.14 -27.97 -10.32
C SER A 162 17.78 -27.31 -8.99
N VAL A 163 16.65 -27.66 -8.40
CA VAL A 163 16.26 -27.16 -7.07
C VAL A 163 17.19 -27.76 -6.03
N SER A 164 17.84 -26.89 -5.25
CA SER A 164 18.69 -27.29 -4.13
C SER A 164 17.85 -27.62 -2.89
N SER A 165 18.43 -28.34 -1.93
CA SER A 165 17.80 -28.56 -0.62
C SER A 165 17.51 -27.25 0.10
N GLU A 166 18.41 -26.27 -0.01
CA GLU A 166 18.24 -24.92 0.56
C GLU A 166 17.07 -24.16 -0.07
N LEU A 167 16.87 -24.29 -1.39
CA LEU A 167 15.72 -23.67 -2.06
C LEU A 167 14.41 -24.36 -1.67
N ALA A 168 14.38 -25.69 -1.60
CA ALA A 168 13.20 -26.43 -1.12
C ALA A 168 12.84 -26.04 0.32
N ASP A 169 13.83 -25.92 1.20
CA ASP A 169 13.65 -25.44 2.58
C ASP A 169 13.18 -23.99 2.63
N TYR A 170 13.75 -23.11 1.80
CA TYR A 170 13.31 -21.72 1.67
C TYR A 170 11.84 -21.63 1.26
N LEU A 171 11.40 -22.41 0.27
CA LEU A 171 10.00 -22.41 -0.16
C LEU A 171 9.07 -22.93 0.95
N LEU A 172 9.50 -23.95 1.71
CA LEU A 172 8.68 -24.59 2.73
C LEU A 172 8.57 -23.76 4.02
N ASN A 173 9.69 -23.20 4.49
CA ASN A 173 9.82 -22.66 5.84
C ASN A 173 10.06 -21.14 5.90
N SER A 174 10.33 -20.49 4.77
CA SER A 174 10.58 -19.04 4.72
C SER A 174 9.41 -18.26 4.12
N ASN A 175 9.48 -16.94 4.26
CA ASN A 175 8.54 -16.00 3.69
C ASN A 175 9.25 -15.04 2.74
N LEU A 176 8.55 -14.60 1.71
CA LEU A 176 9.01 -13.54 0.85
C LEU A 176 8.65 -12.18 1.45
N TRP A 177 9.68 -11.40 1.77
CA TRP A 177 9.54 -10.04 2.28
C TRP A 177 9.47 -9.06 1.12
N ILE A 178 8.30 -8.45 0.93
CA ILE A 178 8.10 -7.39 -0.06
C ILE A 178 8.03 -6.05 0.67
N THR A 179 9.01 -5.19 0.44
CA THR A 179 9.07 -3.85 1.03
C THR A 179 8.46 -2.81 0.10
N LEU A 180 7.66 -1.91 0.66
CA LEU A 180 7.04 -0.80 -0.03
C LEU A 180 7.88 0.47 0.18
N TRP A 181 8.27 1.09 -0.91
CA TRP A 181 9.05 2.33 -0.94
C TRP A 181 8.32 3.39 -1.74
N GLY A 182 8.52 4.66 -1.41
CA GLY A 182 7.86 5.71 -2.17
C GLY A 182 8.02 7.10 -1.63
N THR A 183 7.35 8.03 -2.28
CA THR A 183 7.37 9.46 -1.95
C THR A 183 6.10 9.84 -1.21
N GLN A 184 6.20 10.86 -0.35
CA GLN A 184 5.05 11.40 0.37
C GLN A 184 4.69 12.77 -0.20
N ARG A 185 3.40 13.10 -0.18
CA ARG A 185 2.94 14.44 -0.56
C ARG A 185 3.48 15.46 0.42
N ALA A 186 3.95 16.59 -0.10
CA ALA A 186 4.34 17.71 0.73
C ALA A 186 3.15 18.12 1.61
N ARG A 187 3.35 18.17 2.93
CA ARG A 187 2.41 18.85 3.81
C ARG A 187 2.46 20.32 3.42
N HIS A 188 1.35 20.87 2.93
CA HIS A 188 1.18 22.31 2.92
C HIS A 188 1.18 22.76 4.38
N SER A 189 2.30 23.29 4.86
CA SER A 189 2.29 24.07 6.09
C SER A 189 1.37 25.25 5.85
N HIS A 190 0.27 25.35 6.60
CA HIS A 190 -0.40 26.64 6.75
C HIS A 190 0.56 27.56 7.50
N THR A 191 1.47 28.21 6.78
CA THR A 191 2.10 29.45 7.22
C THR A 191 1.03 30.54 7.10
N GLN A 192 0.05 30.51 8.00
CA GLN A 192 -0.74 31.71 8.29
C GLN A 192 0.11 32.64 9.15
N ASP A 193 0.47 33.78 8.56
CA ASP A 193 0.72 35.06 9.22
C ASP A 193 1.75 35.11 10.37
N ALA A 194 3.03 34.95 10.04
CA ALA A 194 4.14 35.45 10.88
C ALA A 194 4.45 36.94 10.63
N ASN A 195 3.47 37.75 10.20
CA ASN A 195 3.68 39.17 9.88
C ASN A 195 2.61 40.11 10.46
N ARG A 196 2.04 39.78 11.62
CA ARG A 196 1.29 40.76 12.44
C ARG A 196 2.10 41.13 13.69
N ARG A 197 2.90 42.20 13.57
CA ARG A 197 3.39 42.94 14.75
C ARG A 197 2.17 43.57 15.45
N PRO A 198 1.93 43.37 16.76
CA PRO A 198 0.94 44.16 17.47
C PRO A 198 1.56 45.52 17.79
N SER A 199 1.15 46.56 17.06
CA SER A 199 1.35 47.94 17.52
C SER A 199 0.38 48.21 18.66
N ILE A 200 0.92 48.38 19.87
CA ILE A 200 0.17 48.90 21.01
C ILE A 200 -0.01 50.40 20.76
N THR A 201 -1.23 50.81 20.44
CA THR A 201 -1.62 52.22 20.57
C THR A 201 -3.00 52.31 21.20
N SER A 202 -3.01 52.87 22.39
CA SER A 202 -4.16 53.24 23.21
C SER A 202 -4.96 54.36 22.55
N THR A 203 -6.27 54.19 22.40
CA THR A 203 -7.23 55.30 22.45
C THR A 203 -8.63 54.79 22.79
N GLU A 204 -9.27 55.62 23.59
CA GLU A 204 -10.45 55.37 24.40
C GLU A 204 -11.75 55.76 23.65
N ALA A 205 -12.87 55.26 24.17
CA ALA A 205 -14.23 55.84 24.14
C ALA A 205 -15.29 55.36 23.10
N ARG A 206 -16.37 54.81 23.70
CA ARG A 206 -17.82 55.06 23.46
C ARG A 206 -18.63 54.15 22.49
N ARG A 207 -19.51 53.34 23.11
CA ARG A 207 -20.86 52.91 22.65
C ARG A 207 -21.86 54.09 22.77
N PRO A 208 -23.12 54.11 22.25
CA PRO A 208 -24.10 53.01 21.97
C PRO A 208 -25.06 53.31 20.75
N PRO A 209 -26.37 52.91 20.64
CA PRO A 209 -27.15 51.70 21.01
C PRO A 209 -27.97 51.03 19.85
N ARG A 210 -28.65 49.91 20.19
CA ARG A 210 -29.64 49.07 19.44
C ARG A 210 -30.96 49.75 19.01
N LYS A 211 -31.60 49.25 17.92
CA LYS A 211 -33.07 48.93 17.76
C LYS A 211 -33.26 47.82 16.70
N LYS A 212 -33.72 46.60 17.05
CA LYS A 212 -35.09 46.01 17.14
C LYS A 212 -35.72 45.52 15.80
N LYS A 213 -36.05 44.21 15.82
CA LYS A 213 -36.78 43.32 14.88
C LYS A 213 -38.06 43.90 14.25
N ILE A 214 -38.38 43.46 13.02
CA ILE A 214 -39.75 43.01 12.63
C ILE A 214 -39.65 41.78 11.70
N VAL A 215 -40.49 40.77 12.00
CA VAL A 215 -40.80 39.55 11.22
C VAL A 215 -42.14 39.76 10.49
N LYS A 216 -42.32 39.17 9.29
CA LYS A 216 -43.55 38.62 8.66
C LYS A 216 -43.38 38.63 7.12
N LYS A 217 -43.96 37.78 6.28
CA LYS A 217 -44.65 36.48 6.33
C LYS A 217 -44.85 36.07 4.84
N ALA A 218 -44.92 34.78 4.57
CA ALA A 218 -45.06 34.14 3.25
C ALA A 218 -46.26 34.61 2.39
N LYS A 219 -46.13 34.43 1.06
CA LYS A 219 -47.23 33.90 0.21
C LYS A 219 -46.73 33.40 -1.17
N ASN A 220 -47.12 32.17 -1.49
CA ASN A 220 -47.04 31.48 -2.79
C ASN A 220 -47.70 32.25 -3.93
N ARG A 221 -47.27 31.94 -5.17
CA ARG A 221 -48.15 31.62 -6.31
C ARG A 221 -47.38 30.83 -7.38
N ASP A 222 -47.93 29.67 -7.70
CA ASP A 222 -47.59 28.78 -8.83
C ASP A 222 -47.99 29.40 -10.17
N ILE A 223 -47.25 29.12 -11.26
CA ILE A 223 -47.81 28.87 -12.61
C ILE A 223 -46.89 27.92 -13.39
N ASN A 224 -47.54 26.93 -14.01
CA ASN A 224 -47.06 25.81 -14.83
C ASN A 224 -46.18 26.16 -16.05
N GLY A 225 -45.40 25.16 -16.49
CA GLY A 225 -44.77 25.11 -17.82
C GLY A 225 -44.20 23.71 -18.10
N GLU A 226 -45.04 22.86 -18.68
CA GLU A 226 -44.74 21.49 -19.12
C GLU A 226 -43.96 21.50 -20.45
N SER A 227 -42.89 20.70 -20.56
CA SER A 227 -42.44 20.14 -21.84
C SER A 227 -41.69 18.84 -21.60
N ASP A 228 -42.30 17.75 -22.08
CA ASP A 228 -41.72 16.44 -22.27
C ASP A 228 -40.57 16.46 -23.29
N ILE A 229 -39.56 15.58 -23.12
CA ILE A 229 -39.18 14.54 -24.09
C ILE A 229 -38.01 13.67 -23.56
N LYS A 230 -38.38 12.40 -23.29
CA LYS A 230 -37.73 11.09 -23.55
C LYS A 230 -36.33 10.75 -22.98
N ILE A 231 -36.38 9.75 -22.09
CA ILE A 231 -35.29 8.87 -21.63
C ILE A 231 -35.32 7.55 -22.43
N PRO A 232 -34.20 6.99 -22.94
CA PRO A 232 -34.16 5.62 -23.39
C PRO A 232 -33.78 4.65 -22.26
N ARG A 233 -34.55 3.56 -22.18
CA ARG A 233 -34.42 2.41 -21.27
C ARG A 233 -33.29 1.47 -21.74
N LYS A 234 -32.48 0.96 -20.80
CA LYS A 234 -31.90 -0.41 -20.80
C LYS A 234 -31.10 -0.66 -19.51
N ALA A 235 -31.65 -1.47 -18.58
CA ALA A 235 -30.91 -2.26 -17.58
C ALA A 235 -31.90 -3.02 -16.67
N LYS A 236 -32.29 -4.24 -17.07
CA LYS A 236 -32.93 -5.22 -16.19
C LYS A 236 -32.53 -6.62 -16.66
N GLU A 237 -31.28 -6.98 -16.44
CA GLU A 237 -30.81 -8.37 -16.51
C GLU A 237 -29.41 -8.44 -15.88
N ASN A 238 -29.32 -8.43 -14.54
CA ASN A 238 -28.09 -8.87 -13.82
C ASN A 238 -28.21 -8.99 -12.29
N ARG A 239 -29.43 -9.07 -11.72
CA ARG A 239 -29.60 -9.05 -10.25
C ARG A 239 -30.01 -10.40 -9.63
N GLU A 240 -30.37 -11.40 -10.44
CA GLU A 240 -30.82 -12.72 -9.96
C GLU A 240 -29.71 -13.77 -9.88
N THR A 241 -28.55 -13.55 -10.50
CA THR A 241 -27.43 -14.51 -10.46
C THR A 241 -26.58 -14.40 -9.19
N ARG A 242 -26.45 -13.21 -8.58
CA ARG A 242 -25.63 -13.01 -7.36
C ARG A 242 -26.29 -13.49 -6.07
N THR A 243 -27.61 -13.63 -6.03
CA THR A 243 -28.33 -14.09 -4.84
C THR A 243 -28.24 -15.60 -4.65
N ASN A 244 -28.09 -16.36 -5.75
CA ASN A 244 -28.05 -17.82 -5.66
C ASN A 244 -26.70 -18.32 -5.11
N ASP A 245 -25.59 -17.68 -5.46
CA ASP A 245 -24.26 -18.08 -4.99
C ASP A 245 -24.07 -17.83 -3.48
N ALA A 246 -24.53 -16.68 -2.97
CA ALA A 246 -24.44 -16.38 -1.53
C ALA A 246 -25.24 -17.36 -0.67
N THR A 247 -26.37 -17.85 -1.20
CA THR A 247 -27.24 -18.81 -0.48
C THR A 247 -26.64 -20.22 -0.46
N ILE A 248 -25.90 -20.59 -1.52
CA ILE A 248 -25.19 -21.87 -1.61
C ILE A 248 -23.98 -21.88 -0.65
N VAL A 249 -23.22 -20.78 -0.58
CA VAL A 249 -22.07 -20.67 0.33
C VAL A 249 -22.50 -20.75 1.80
N LEU A 250 -23.60 -20.09 2.18
CA LEU A 250 -24.14 -20.18 3.55
C LEU A 250 -24.66 -21.57 3.91
N LYS A 251 -25.22 -22.32 2.95
CA LYS A 251 -25.64 -23.71 3.18
C LYS A 251 -24.43 -24.62 3.41
N LYS A 252 -23.39 -24.46 2.59
CA LYS A 252 -22.18 -25.29 2.68
C LYS A 252 -21.36 -25.02 3.95
N ALA A 253 -21.35 -23.77 4.42
CA ALA A 253 -20.72 -23.41 5.70
C ALA A 253 -21.44 -24.04 6.90
N LYS A 254 -22.79 -24.10 6.89
CA LYS A 254 -23.56 -24.75 7.96
C LYS A 254 -23.41 -26.26 7.97
N GLU A 255 -23.31 -26.90 6.81
CA GLU A 255 -23.07 -28.35 6.73
C GLU A 255 -21.70 -28.74 7.28
N LEU A 256 -20.66 -27.91 7.09
CA LEU A 256 -19.32 -28.15 7.64
C LEU A 256 -19.29 -28.01 9.17
N GLU A 257 -19.99 -27.01 9.71
CA GLU A 257 -20.08 -26.78 11.16
C GLU A 257 -20.84 -27.93 11.88
N GLU A 258 -21.81 -28.55 11.20
CA GLU A 258 -22.55 -29.70 11.74
C GLU A 258 -21.76 -31.02 11.66
N VAL A 259 -20.79 -31.12 10.75
CA VAL A 259 -19.89 -32.28 10.64
C VAL A 259 -18.80 -32.22 11.71
N ASP A 260 -18.24 -31.04 11.98
CA ASP A 260 -17.24 -30.85 13.04
C ASP A 260 -17.82 -31.11 14.44
N LEU A 261 -19.09 -30.75 14.69
CA LEU A 261 -19.76 -31.06 15.96
C LEU A 261 -20.01 -32.56 16.16
N LYS A 262 -20.10 -33.35 15.10
CA LYS A 262 -20.30 -34.82 15.17
C LYS A 262 -18.99 -35.60 15.30
N LEU A 263 -17.85 -34.98 15.01
CA LEU A 263 -16.52 -35.57 15.17
C LEU A 263 -15.90 -35.25 16.54
N ALA A 264 -16.43 -34.25 17.26
CA ALA A 264 -15.95 -33.82 18.57
C ALA A 264 -16.72 -34.38 19.78
N GLY A 265 -17.66 -35.31 19.56
CA GLY A 265 -18.41 -36.04 20.60
C GLY A 265 -18.27 -37.54 20.45
#